data_AF-A0A5K7S7X5-F1
#
_entry.id   AF-A0A5K7S7X5-F1
#
_cell.length_a   1.000
_cell.length_b   1.000
_cell.length_c   1.000
_cell.angle_alpha   90.00
_cell.angle_beta   90.00
_cell.angle_gamma   90.00
#
_symmetry.space_group_name_H-M   'P 1'
#
loop_
_entity.id
_entity.type
_entity.pdbx_description
1 polymer ?
#
loop_
_entity_poly.entity_id
_entity_poly.type
_entity_poly.pdbx_seq_one_letter_code
_entity_poly.pdbx_strand_id
1 'polypeptide(L)'
;METSMIEKLDAARSSFLKWATVGYAIWFGTYIVADPFFLPEIPSVIQWIRILGWLILAVSGIRAIKLKRELRWDKKMRGALEGELHQYNLRKSFQTGFFVVMGVTAVFLMVSLFYTIPALLVTKVILYLGGLTVLISKMFYNRD
;
A
#
# COMPACT_ATOMS: atom_id res chain seq x y z
N MET A 1 20.12 24.41 -9.96
CA MET A 1 20.24 23.77 -8.63
C MET A 1 18.90 23.29 -8.08
N GLU A 2 17.78 24.00 -8.28
CA GLU A 2 16.41 23.56 -7.88
C GLU A 2 15.97 22.23 -8.55
N THR A 3 16.29 22.00 -9.82
CA THR A 3 15.95 20.76 -10.57
C THR A 3 16.48 19.49 -9.91
N SER A 4 17.72 19.50 -9.42
CA SER A 4 18.33 18.35 -8.73
C SER A 4 17.62 18.00 -7.42
N MET A 5 17.03 18.98 -6.73
CA MET A 5 16.35 18.73 -5.46
C MET A 5 14.96 18.12 -5.68
N ILE A 6 14.26 18.56 -6.72
CA ILE A 6 12.97 17.99 -7.15
C ILE A 6 13.16 16.54 -7.61
N GLU A 7 14.15 16.26 -8.46
CA GLU A 7 14.46 14.89 -8.92
C GLU A 7 14.79 13.93 -7.76
N LYS A 8 15.61 14.38 -6.80
CA LYS A 8 15.94 13.57 -5.60
C LYS A 8 14.69 13.21 -4.81
N LEU A 9 13.74 14.12 -4.75
CA LEU A 9 12.51 13.94 -4.00
C LEU A 9 11.53 13.00 -4.69
N ASP A 10 11.40 13.10 -6.00
CA ASP A 10 10.61 12.15 -6.80
C ASP A 10 11.22 10.75 -6.77
N ALA A 11 12.55 10.63 -6.85
CA ALA A 11 13.26 9.37 -6.66
C ALA A 11 13.01 8.78 -5.27
N ALA A 12 13.06 9.60 -4.21
CA ALA A 12 12.77 9.17 -2.85
C ALA A 12 11.31 8.71 -2.69
N ARG A 13 10.36 9.42 -3.31
CA ARG A 13 8.93 9.08 -3.28
C ARG A 13 8.62 7.79 -4.05
N SER A 14 9.21 7.61 -5.22
CA SER A 14 9.08 6.39 -6.02
C SER A 14 9.68 5.19 -5.29
N SER A 15 10.88 5.36 -4.70
CA SER A 15 11.51 4.36 -3.85
C SER A 15 10.62 4.00 -2.65
N PHE A 16 10.07 5.00 -1.96
CA PHE A 16 9.13 4.78 -0.86
C PHE A 16 7.89 3.98 -1.30
N LEU A 17 7.23 4.37 -2.38
CA LEU A 17 6.05 3.67 -2.90
C LEU A 17 6.36 2.21 -3.22
N LYS A 18 7.50 1.95 -3.87
CA LYS A 18 7.95 0.60 -4.19
C LYS A 18 8.17 -0.24 -2.93
N TRP A 19 8.94 0.26 -1.98
CA TRP A 19 9.25 -0.48 -0.74
C TRP A 19 8.04 -0.62 0.18
N ALA A 20 7.16 0.39 0.24
CA ALA A 20 5.90 0.30 0.97
C ALA A 20 4.98 -0.76 0.35
N THR A 21 4.91 -0.83 -0.99
CA THR A 21 4.12 -1.86 -1.68
C THR A 21 4.65 -3.25 -1.36
N VAL A 22 5.96 -3.46 -1.48
CA VAL A 22 6.62 -4.74 -1.17
C VAL A 22 6.43 -5.12 0.29
N GLY A 23 6.69 -4.20 1.21
CA GLY A 23 6.53 -4.42 2.65
C GLY A 23 5.08 -4.76 3.01
N TYR A 24 4.11 -4.03 2.44
CA TYR A 24 2.68 -4.28 2.65
C TYR A 24 2.26 -5.64 2.08
N ALA A 25 2.68 -5.97 0.86
CA ALA A 25 2.40 -7.26 0.22
C ALA A 25 2.91 -8.43 1.06
N ILE A 26 4.18 -8.37 1.49
CA ILE A 26 4.82 -9.43 2.27
C ILE A 26 4.18 -9.53 3.66
N TRP A 27 4.08 -8.42 4.39
CA TRP A 27 3.58 -8.42 5.77
C TRP A 27 2.12 -8.86 5.84
N PHE A 28 1.26 -8.22 5.05
CA PHE A 28 -0.18 -8.44 5.15
C PHE A 28 -0.60 -9.72 4.42
N GLY A 29 0.11 -10.09 3.35
CA GLY A 29 -0.05 -11.38 2.68
C GLY A 29 0.32 -12.55 3.59
N THR A 30 1.48 -12.50 4.27
CA THR A 30 1.83 -13.53 5.26
C THR A 30 0.90 -13.54 6.47
N TYR A 31 0.35 -12.39 6.87
CA TYR A 31 -0.67 -12.32 7.91
C TYR A 31 -1.97 -13.05 7.53
N ILE A 32 -2.38 -12.99 6.26
CA ILE A 32 -3.53 -13.75 5.74
C ILE A 32 -3.21 -15.24 5.65
N VAL A 33 -2.05 -15.61 5.10
CA VAL A 33 -1.66 -17.02 4.93
C VAL A 33 -1.46 -17.72 6.28
N ALA A 34 -0.96 -17.00 7.28
CA ALA A 34 -0.82 -17.51 8.65
C ALA A 34 -2.14 -17.56 9.44
N ASP A 35 -3.27 -17.25 8.82
CA ASP A 35 -4.57 -17.41 9.47
C ASP A 35 -4.82 -18.90 9.76
N PRO A 36 -5.29 -19.26 10.98
CA PRO A 36 -5.59 -20.64 11.34
C PRO A 36 -6.55 -21.35 10.36
N PHE A 37 -7.36 -20.58 9.62
CA PHE A 37 -8.21 -21.11 8.57
C PHE A 37 -7.43 -21.79 7.44
N PHE A 38 -6.23 -21.30 7.09
CA PHE A 38 -5.38 -21.87 6.05
C PHE A 38 -4.27 -22.76 6.61
N LEU A 39 -3.66 -22.34 7.72
CA LEU A 39 -2.53 -23.04 8.35
C LEU A 39 -2.79 -23.17 9.85
N PRO A 40 -3.30 -24.33 10.30
CA PRO A 40 -3.55 -24.61 11.72
C PRO A 40 -2.28 -24.48 12.57
N GLU A 41 -1.14 -24.87 11.98
CA GLU A 41 0.19 -24.67 12.55
C GLU A 41 0.97 -23.70 11.68
N ILE A 42 1.46 -22.60 12.27
CA ILE A 42 2.22 -21.58 11.55
C ILE A 42 3.70 -21.97 11.57
N PRO A 43 4.31 -22.29 10.41
CA PRO A 43 5.76 -22.53 10.34
C PRO A 43 6.53 -21.32 10.84
N SER A 44 7.58 -21.54 11.62
CA SER A 44 8.46 -20.49 12.16
C SER A 44 9.02 -19.56 11.07
N VAL A 45 9.26 -20.10 9.86
CA VAL A 45 9.69 -19.34 8.67
C VAL A 45 8.69 -18.24 8.29
N ILE A 46 7.38 -18.50 8.36
CA ILE A 46 6.35 -17.50 8.02
C ILE A 46 6.39 -16.34 9.02
N GLN A 47 6.66 -16.60 10.30
CA GLN A 47 6.79 -15.54 11.30
C GLN A 47 7.96 -14.61 11.00
N TRP A 48 9.12 -15.16 10.60
CA TRP A 48 10.29 -14.36 10.20
C TRP A 48 10.01 -13.50 8.97
N ILE A 49 9.37 -14.07 7.94
CA ILE A 49 8.99 -13.32 6.74
C ILE A 49 8.01 -12.19 7.08
N ARG A 50 7.04 -12.45 7.97
CA ARG A 50 6.09 -11.44 8.44
C ARG A 50 6.78 -10.27 9.14
N ILE A 51 7.71 -10.56 10.04
CA ILE A 51 8.51 -9.54 10.76
C ILE A 51 9.32 -8.72 9.75
N LEU A 52 9.94 -9.38 8.77
CA LEU A 52 10.75 -8.72 7.75
C LEU A 52 9.91 -7.77 6.89
N GLY A 53 8.73 -8.21 6.43
CA GLY A 53 7.78 -7.36 5.71
C GLY A 53 7.34 -6.15 6.53
N TRP A 54 7.06 -6.35 7.83
CA TRP A 54 6.69 -5.27 8.74
C TRP A 54 7.83 -4.26 8.91
N LEU A 55 9.07 -4.72 9.06
CA LEU A 55 10.25 -3.86 9.18
C LEU A 55 10.47 -3.02 7.92
N ILE A 56 10.34 -3.62 6.73
CA ILE A 56 10.41 -2.88 5.45
C ILE A 56 9.36 -1.78 5.42
N LEU A 57 8.11 -2.10 5.79
CA LEU A 57 7.02 -1.13 5.82
C LEU A 57 7.29 0.00 6.82
N ALA A 58 7.73 -0.34 8.04
CA ALA A 58 8.01 0.61 9.10
C ALA A 58 9.15 1.57 8.72
N VAL A 59 10.27 1.05 8.21
CA VAL A 59 11.41 1.86 7.76
C VAL A 59 11.00 2.78 6.61
N SER A 60 10.21 2.27 5.67
CA SER A 60 9.68 3.06 4.56
C SER A 60 8.79 4.19 5.07
N GLY A 61 7.86 3.89 5.99
CA GLY A 61 6.96 4.87 6.62
C GLY A 61 7.72 5.97 7.36
N ILE A 62 8.74 5.61 8.15
CA ILE A 62 9.59 6.57 8.86
C ILE A 62 10.31 7.50 7.88
N ARG A 63 10.87 6.96 6.79
CA ARG A 63 11.52 7.77 5.74
C ARG A 63 10.53 8.76 5.10
N ALA A 64 9.32 8.31 4.78
CA ALA A 64 8.28 9.19 4.22
C ALA A 64 7.85 10.30 5.18
N ILE A 65 7.71 10.00 6.47
CA ILE A 65 7.36 11.02 7.49
C ILE A 65 8.48 12.05 7.62
N LYS A 66 9.75 11.63 7.66
CA LYS A 66 10.90 12.55 7.69
C LYS A 66 10.93 13.45 6.45
N LEU A 67 10.78 12.86 5.26
CA LEU A 67 10.74 13.61 4.01
C LEU A 67 9.59 14.63 3.98
N LYS A 68 8.39 14.23 4.41
CA LYS A 68 7.24 15.12 4.52
C LYS A 68 7.47 16.26 5.51
N ARG A 69 8.19 16.00 6.61
CA ARG A 69 8.53 17.02 7.61
C ARG A 69 9.52 18.04 7.06
N GLU A 70 10.54 17.58 6.34
CA GLU A 70 11.53 18.44 5.67
C GLU A 70 10.88 19.34 4.61
N LEU A 71 9.99 18.78 3.79
CA LEU A 71 9.24 19.52 2.75
C LEU A 71 8.25 20.54 3.29
N ARG A 72 7.79 20.37 4.53
CA ARG A 72 6.79 21.28 5.13
C ARG A 72 7.35 22.69 5.32
N TRP A 73 8.67 22.84 5.33
CA TRP A 73 9.36 24.10 5.59
C TRP A 73 9.62 24.90 4.31
N ASP A 74 9.55 24.28 3.13
CA ASP A 74 9.71 24.95 1.84
C ASP A 74 8.38 25.01 1.07
N LYS A 75 7.71 26.18 1.17
CA LYS A 75 6.42 26.43 0.50
C LYS A 75 6.52 26.33 -1.03
N LYS A 76 7.65 26.70 -1.62
CA LYS A 76 7.85 26.73 -3.07
C LYS A 76 8.02 25.30 -3.60
N MET A 77 8.78 24.48 -2.88
CA MET A 77 8.95 23.07 -3.18
C MET A 77 7.65 22.28 -3.00
N ARG A 78 6.86 22.60 -1.97
CA ARG A 78 5.55 21.97 -1.74
C ARG A 78 4.56 22.26 -2.87
N GLY A 79 4.53 23.48 -3.40
CA GLY A 79 3.68 23.84 -4.54
C GLY A 79 4.03 23.08 -5.83
N ALA A 80 5.32 22.83 -6.07
CA ALA A 80 5.77 22.02 -7.20
C ALA A 80 5.38 20.53 -7.07
N LEU A 81 5.29 20.02 -5.85
CA LEU A 81 5.02 18.61 -5.57
C LEU A 81 3.56 18.23 -5.31
N GLU A 82 2.79 19.15 -4.74
CA GLU A 82 1.34 19.01 -4.53
C GLU A 82 0.54 19.64 -5.68
N GLY A 83 1.15 19.74 -6.86
CA GLY A 83 0.49 20.24 -8.08
C GLY A 83 -0.75 19.43 -8.45
N GLU A 84 -1.52 19.96 -9.41
CA GLU A 84 -2.78 19.36 -9.84
C GLU A 84 -2.65 17.90 -10.29
N LEU A 85 -1.56 17.57 -10.98
CA LEU A 85 -1.27 16.21 -11.42
C LEU A 85 -1.11 15.24 -10.25
N HIS A 86 -0.47 15.66 -9.15
CA HIS A 86 -0.34 14.84 -7.94
C HIS A 86 -1.71 14.54 -7.33
N GLN A 87 -2.53 15.58 -7.17
CA GLN A 87 -3.87 15.44 -6.58
C GLN A 87 -4.77 14.57 -7.45
N TYR A 88 -4.68 14.74 -8.77
CA TYR A 88 -5.36 13.90 -9.75
C TYR A 88 -4.92 12.44 -9.62
N ASN A 89 -3.62 12.16 -9.60
CA ASN A 89 -3.09 10.80 -9.46
C ASN A 89 -3.47 10.15 -8.14
N LEU A 90 -3.49 10.92 -7.05
CA LEU A 90 -3.93 10.47 -5.74
C LEU A 90 -5.40 10.06 -5.77
N ARG A 91 -6.27 10.93 -6.30
CA ARG A 91 -7.71 10.66 -6.43
C ARG A 91 -7.96 9.43 -7.31
N LYS A 92 -7.28 9.33 -8.46
CA LYS A 92 -7.42 8.20 -9.38
C LYS A 92 -6.98 6.89 -8.72
N SER A 93 -5.90 6.91 -7.95
CA SER A 93 -5.43 5.74 -7.18
C SER A 93 -6.45 5.28 -6.13
N PHE A 94 -7.05 6.22 -5.39
CA PHE A 94 -8.12 5.91 -4.44
C PHE A 94 -9.36 5.37 -5.13
N GLN A 95 -9.74 5.93 -6.28
CA GLN A 95 -10.88 5.48 -7.06
C GLN A 95 -10.69 4.05 -7.56
N THR A 96 -9.50 3.71 -8.08
CA THR A 96 -9.18 2.32 -8.46
C THR A 96 -9.28 1.39 -7.25
N GLY A 97 -8.71 1.78 -6.10
CA GLY A 97 -8.79 0.99 -4.87
C GLY A 97 -10.23 0.76 -4.40
N PHE A 98 -11.07 1.79 -4.46
CA PHE A 98 -12.48 1.71 -4.11
C PHE A 98 -13.23 0.72 -5.01
N PHE A 99 -13.06 0.80 -6.32
CA PHE A 99 -13.70 -0.13 -7.25
C PHE A 99 -13.23 -1.57 -7.07
N VAL A 100 -11.95 -1.79 -6.77
CA VAL A 100 -11.45 -3.13 -6.46
C VAL A 100 -12.07 -3.66 -5.16
N VAL A 101 -12.14 -2.85 -4.10
CA VAL A 101 -12.79 -3.23 -2.84
C VAL A 101 -14.26 -3.60 -3.07
N MET A 102 -15.00 -2.76 -3.80
CA MET A 102 -16.40 -3.02 -4.15
C MET A 102 -16.57 -4.31 -4.96
N GLY A 103 -15.75 -4.51 -5.99
CA GLY A 103 -15.78 -5.71 -6.82
C GLY A 103 -15.47 -6.99 -6.03
N VAL A 104 -14.42 -6.97 -5.22
CA VAL A 104 -14.04 -8.09 -4.35
C VAL A 104 -15.15 -8.39 -3.34
N THR A 105 -15.75 -7.35 -2.74
CA THR A 105 -16.87 -7.51 -1.79
C THR A 105 -18.08 -8.15 -2.47
N ALA A 106 -18.43 -7.70 -3.68
CA ALA A 106 -19.53 -8.29 -4.45
C ALA A 106 -19.28 -9.77 -4.78
N VAL A 107 -18.04 -10.13 -5.15
CA VAL A 107 -17.65 -11.52 -5.39
C VAL A 107 -17.81 -12.35 -4.11
N PHE A 108 -17.30 -11.90 -2.97
CA PHE A 108 -17.46 -12.64 -1.70
C PHE A 108 -18.92 -12.77 -1.27
N LEU A 109 -19.74 -11.73 -1.50
CA LEU A 109 -21.18 -11.82 -1.25
C LEU A 109 -21.85 -12.87 -2.13
N MET A 110 -21.52 -12.95 -3.42
CA MET A 110 -22.04 -14.00 -4.29
C MET A 110 -21.59 -15.40 -3.84
N VAL A 111 -20.32 -15.57 -3.49
CA VAL A 111 -19.80 -16.86 -3.01
C VAL A 111 -20.45 -17.25 -1.67
N SER A 112 -20.78 -16.28 -0.82
CA SER A 112 -21.43 -16.54 0.48
C SER A 112 -22.81 -17.18 0.38
N LEU A 113 -23.47 -17.09 -0.79
CA LEU A 113 -24.73 -17.78 -1.06
C LEU A 113 -24.57 -19.30 -1.15
N PHE A 114 -23.35 -19.78 -1.43
CA PHE A 114 -23.05 -21.20 -1.63
C PHE A 114 -22.14 -21.77 -0.54
N TYR A 115 -21.30 -20.94 0.10
CA TYR A 115 -20.31 -21.37 1.07
C TYR A 115 -20.26 -20.47 2.30
N THR A 116 -20.17 -21.08 3.49
CA THR A 116 -19.93 -20.34 4.74
C THR A 116 -18.46 -19.93 4.82
N ILE A 117 -18.18 -18.65 4.59
CA ILE A 117 -16.83 -18.08 4.71
C ILE A 117 -16.75 -17.23 5.98
N PRO A 118 -15.68 -17.36 6.78
CA PRO A 118 -15.48 -16.49 7.94
C PRO A 118 -15.41 -15.01 7.53
N ALA A 119 -16.29 -14.17 8.10
CA ALA A 119 -16.34 -12.73 7.81
C ALA A 119 -15.01 -12.02 8.09
N LEU A 120 -14.26 -12.49 9.10
CA LEU A 120 -12.92 -11.98 9.42
C LEU A 120 -11.94 -12.19 8.26
N LEU A 121 -11.97 -13.35 7.60
CA LEU A 121 -11.10 -13.65 6.47
C LEU A 121 -11.43 -12.74 5.27
N VAL A 122 -12.72 -12.60 4.96
CA VAL A 122 -13.20 -11.70 3.90
C VAL A 122 -12.70 -10.28 4.13
N THR A 123 -12.84 -9.78 5.36
CA THR A 123 -12.37 -8.43 5.73
C THR A 123 -10.86 -8.29 5.56
N LYS A 124 -10.07 -9.29 5.95
CA LYS A 124 -8.60 -9.28 5.77
C LYS A 124 -8.23 -9.21 4.28
N VAL A 125 -8.88 -10.01 3.44
CA VAL A 125 -8.64 -10.02 1.98
C VAL A 125 -9.04 -8.69 1.33
N ILE A 126 -10.18 -8.12 1.72
CA ILE A 126 -10.62 -6.81 1.23
C ILE A 126 -9.63 -5.72 1.59
N LEU A 127 -9.18 -5.67 2.85
CA LEU A 127 -8.19 -4.69 3.30
C LEU A 127 -6.87 -4.84 2.53
N TYR A 128 -6.42 -6.09 2.37
CA TYR A 128 -5.21 -6.40 1.62
C TYR A 128 -5.28 -5.92 0.17
N LEU A 129 -6.31 -6.32 -0.56
CA LEU A 129 -6.46 -5.96 -1.97
C LEU A 129 -6.69 -4.45 -2.11
N GLY A 130 -7.51 -3.84 -1.25
CA GLY A 130 -7.74 -2.40 -1.27
C GLY A 130 -6.44 -1.60 -1.06
N GLY A 131 -5.69 -1.92 -0.01
CA GLY A 131 -4.41 -1.26 0.28
C GLY A 131 -3.37 -1.48 -0.83
N LEU A 132 -3.23 -2.71 -1.29
CA LEU A 132 -2.26 -3.07 -2.34
C LEU A 132 -2.58 -2.37 -3.67
N THR A 133 -3.85 -2.34 -4.06
CA THR A 133 -4.28 -1.71 -5.31
C THR A 133 -4.03 -0.19 -5.30
N VAL A 134 -4.27 0.49 -4.17
CA VAL A 134 -3.98 1.93 -4.04
C VAL A 134 -2.48 2.19 -4.19
N LEU A 135 -1.63 1.40 -3.52
CA LEU A 135 -0.18 1.55 -3.58
C LEU A 135 0.37 1.28 -5.00
N ILE A 136 -0.09 0.20 -5.63
CA ILE A 136 0.27 -0.15 -7.01
C ILE A 136 -0.20 0.92 -7.99
N SER A 137 -1.47 1.34 -7.90
CA SER A 137 -2.03 2.38 -8.79
C SER A 137 -1.25 3.69 -8.66
N LYS A 138 -0.89 4.07 -7.43
CA LYS A 138 -0.10 5.27 -7.19
C LYS A 138 1.33 5.14 -7.74
N MET A 139 1.89 3.94 -7.79
CA MET A 139 3.18 3.71 -8.46
C MET A 139 3.06 3.81 -9.99
N PHE A 140 1.98 3.30 -10.58
CA PHE A 140 1.72 3.41 -12.02
C PHE A 140 1.48 4.85 -12.47
N TYR A 141 0.56 5.56 -11.81
CA TYR A 141 0.24 6.94 -12.21
C TYR A 141 1.34 7.95 -11.91
N ASN A 142 2.33 7.60 -11.09
CA ASN A 142 3.46 8.48 -10.76
C ASN A 142 4.70 8.18 -11.62
N ARG A 143 4.58 7.33 -12.65
CA ARG A 143 5.58 7.12 -13.70
C ARG A 143 5.36 7.99 -14.94
N ASP A 144 4.14 8.51 -15.11
CA ASP A 144 3.72 9.41 -16.19
C ASP A 144 3.65 10.86 -15.69
#